data_AF-A0A1J3ERI8-F1
#
_entry.id   AF-A0A1J3ERI8-F1
#
_cell.length_a   1.000
_cell.length_b   1.000
_cell.length_c   1.000
_cell.angle_alpha   90.00
_cell.angle_beta   90.00
_cell.angle_gamma   90.00
#
_symmetry.space_group_name_H-M   'P 1'
#
loop_
_entity.id
_entity.type
_entity.pdbx_description
1 polymer ?
#
loop_
_entity_poly.entity_id
_entity_poly.type
_entity_poly.pdbx_seq_one_letter_code
_entity_poly.pdbx_strand_id
1 'polypeptide(L)'
;PHSPIEGFWFSHILWIFDTSYIREKCGGRNNVMDLKQQWFYRFLQKTIGLHILTFWTFVYLWGGLPYLTCGVGVGGAIGYHATWLLNSACHLW
;
A
#
# COMPACT_ATOMS: atom_id res chain seq x y z
N PRO A 1 9.96 -8.36 0.94
CA PRO A 1 8.53 -8.74 1.01
C PRO A 1 7.94 -9.27 -0.31
N HIS A 2 8.36 -8.76 -1.47
CA HIS A 2 7.77 -9.08 -2.79
C HIS A 2 8.81 -9.66 -3.76
N SER A 3 9.50 -10.74 -3.35
CA SER A 3 10.61 -11.29 -4.13
C SER A 3 10.17 -11.76 -5.53
N PRO A 4 10.81 -11.30 -6.63
CA PRO A 4 10.51 -11.72 -8.00
C PRO A 4 10.77 -13.21 -8.27
N ILE A 5 11.65 -13.82 -7.46
CA ILE A 5 12.03 -15.24 -7.57
C ILE A 5 10.85 -16.17 -7.25
N GLU A 6 9.90 -15.72 -6.42
CA GLU A 6 8.70 -16.47 -6.04
C GLU A 6 7.62 -16.45 -7.14
N GLY A 7 7.91 -15.82 -8.28
CA GLY A 7 7.04 -15.74 -9.45
C GLY A 7 6.39 -14.38 -9.65
N PHE A 8 5.99 -14.12 -10.90
CA PHE A 8 5.44 -12.82 -11.33
C PHE A 8 4.22 -12.38 -10.51
N TRP A 9 3.23 -13.25 -10.33
CA TRP A 9 2.01 -12.91 -9.59
C TRP A 9 2.27 -12.70 -8.09
N PHE A 10 3.24 -13.44 -7.55
CA PHE A 10 3.66 -13.26 -6.16
C PHE A 10 4.27 -11.89 -5.92
N SER A 11 5.27 -11.50 -6.71
CA SER A 11 5.91 -10.17 -6.58
C SER A 11 4.98 -9.02 -6.97
N HIS A 12 4.02 -9.26 -7.87
CA HIS A 12 3.07 -8.24 -8.29
C HIS A 12 2.02 -7.92 -7.21
N ILE A 13 1.30 -8.92 -6.69
CA ILE A 13 0.17 -8.64 -5.77
C ILE A 13 0.02 -9.66 -4.65
N LEU A 14 0.31 -10.95 -4.89
CA LEU A 14 -0.07 -11.99 -3.93
C LEU A 14 0.72 -11.92 -2.61
N TRP A 15 1.93 -11.35 -2.63
CA TRP A 15 2.74 -11.16 -1.42
C TRP A 15 2.02 -10.40 -0.30
N ILE A 16 1.10 -9.48 -0.64
CA ILE A 16 0.35 -8.66 0.34
C ILE A 16 -0.55 -9.55 1.21
N PHE A 17 -1.06 -10.64 0.64
CA PHE A 17 -1.98 -11.54 1.33
C PHE A 17 -1.27 -12.59 2.20
N ASP A 18 0.04 -12.74 2.08
CA ASP A 18 0.82 -13.70 2.88
C ASP A 18 1.54 -13.04 4.06
N THR A 19 0.81 -12.89 5.16
CA THR A 19 1.34 -12.27 6.38
C THR A 19 2.45 -13.12 7.03
N SER A 20 2.38 -14.44 6.92
CA SER A 20 3.41 -15.36 7.40
C SER A 20 4.73 -15.15 6.68
N TYR A 21 4.70 -15.09 5.35
CA TYR A 21 5.86 -14.84 4.50
C TYR A 21 6.48 -13.48 4.79
N ILE A 22 5.66 -12.43 4.90
CA ILE A 22 6.16 -11.08 5.25
C ILE A 22 6.87 -11.11 6.59
N ARG A 23 6.28 -11.76 7.61
CA ARG A 23 6.88 -11.87 8.94
C ARG A 23 8.21 -12.63 8.92
N GLU A 24 8.28 -13.74 8.18
CA GLU A 24 9.50 -14.53 8.05
C GLU A 24 10.60 -13.75 7.32
N LYS A 25 10.30 -13.17 6.15
CA LYS A 25 11.29 -12.52 5.29
C LYS A 25 11.71 -11.13 5.73
N CYS A 26 10.80 -10.36 6.33
CA CYS A 26 11.09 -9.00 6.78
C CYS A 26 11.47 -8.92 8.26
N GLY A 27 11.23 -9.98 9.04
CA GLY A 27 11.55 -10.03 10.46
C GLY A 27 10.86 -8.93 11.28
N GLY A 28 11.53 -8.52 12.37
CA GLY A 28 11.06 -7.43 13.23
C GLY A 28 11.34 -6.04 12.65
N ARG A 29 10.45 -5.07 12.92
CA ARG A 29 10.58 -3.66 12.48
C ARG A 29 11.61 -2.86 13.29
N ASN A 30 12.77 -3.43 13.56
CA ASN A 30 13.82 -2.80 14.38
C ASN A 30 14.76 -1.91 13.55
N ASN A 31 14.63 -1.94 12.23
CA ASN A 31 15.40 -1.15 11.27
C ASN A 31 14.86 0.27 11.01
N VAL A 32 13.77 0.67 11.69
CA VAL A 32 13.07 1.96 11.49
C VAL A 32 12.93 2.76 12.79
N MET A 33 13.95 2.66 13.66
CA MET A 33 13.91 3.30 14.98
C MET A 33 13.94 4.82 14.90
N ASP A 34 14.62 5.37 13.90
CA ASP A 34 14.63 6.80 13.54
C ASP A 34 13.21 7.31 13.25
N LEU A 35 12.45 6.61 12.40
CA LEU A 35 11.07 6.96 12.06
C LEU A 35 10.15 6.83 13.28
N LYS A 36 10.35 5.80 14.12
CA LYS A 36 9.58 5.61 15.36
C LYS A 36 9.79 6.73 16.38
N GLN A 37 10.98 7.33 16.41
CA GLN A 37 11.32 8.44 17.30
C GLN A 37 10.73 9.77 16.85
N GLN A 38 10.34 9.91 15.59
CA GLN A 38 9.73 11.12 15.08
C GLN A 38 8.24 11.22 15.44
N TRP A 39 7.83 12.36 15.98
CA TRP A 39 6.44 12.58 16.42
C TRP A 39 5.45 12.51 15.26
N PHE A 40 5.84 13.03 14.08
CA PHE A 40 5.02 13.08 12.88
C PHE A 40 4.59 11.68 12.42
N TYR A 41 5.52 10.73 12.33
CA TYR A 41 5.22 9.36 11.92
C TYR A 41 4.36 8.61 12.96
N ARG A 42 4.55 8.89 14.25
CA ARG A 42 3.66 8.36 15.30
C ARG A 42 2.24 8.92 15.20
N PHE A 43 2.11 10.21 14.91
CA PHE A 43 0.81 10.84 14.67
C PHE A 43 0.15 10.17 13.47
N LEU A 44 0.83 10.14 12.32
CA LEU A 44 0.32 9.53 11.09
C LEU A 44 -0.10 8.08 11.31
N GLN A 45 0.72 7.26 11.97
CA GLN A 45 0.40 5.87 12.27
C GLN A 45 -0.89 5.72 13.08
N LYS A 46 -1.14 6.60 14.05
CA LYS A 46 -2.35 6.57 14.89
C LYS A 46 -3.58 7.09 14.17
N THR A 47 -3.41 8.03 13.25
CA THR A 47 -4.54 8.74 12.61
C THR A 47 -4.79 8.31 11.17
N ILE A 48 -4.02 7.38 10.59
CA ILE A 48 -4.11 7.02 9.17
C ILE A 48 -5.52 6.60 8.75
N GLY A 49 -6.23 5.83 9.60
CA GLY A 49 -7.61 5.44 9.34
C GLY A 49 -8.55 6.65 9.23
N LEU A 50 -8.39 7.64 10.12
CA LEU A 50 -9.17 8.88 10.07
C LEU A 50 -8.86 9.68 8.80
N HIS A 51 -7.60 9.75 8.37
CA HIS A 51 -7.22 10.47 7.15
C HIS A 51 -7.85 9.83 5.91
N ILE A 52 -7.80 8.49 5.80
CA ILE A 52 -8.42 7.75 4.71
C ILE A 52 -9.93 7.97 4.70
N LEU A 53 -10.61 7.77 5.83
CA LEU A 53 -12.05 7.97 5.93
C LEU A 53 -12.45 9.41 5.58
N THR A 54 -11.73 10.39 6.12
CA THR A 54 -11.97 11.81 5.85
C THR A 54 -11.83 12.11 4.35
N PHE A 55 -10.78 11.61 3.70
CA PHE A 55 -10.59 11.77 2.27
C PHE A 55 -11.73 11.15 1.45
N TRP A 56 -12.11 9.90 1.77
CA TRP A 56 -13.20 9.20 1.09
C TRP A 56 -14.54 9.94 1.25
N THR A 57 -14.85 10.41 2.47
CA THR A 57 -16.04 11.20 2.75
C THR A 57 -16.05 12.50 1.97
N PHE A 58 -14.94 13.26 1.95
CA PHE A 58 -14.89 14.51 1.20
C PHE A 58 -15.06 14.32 -0.30
N VAL A 59 -14.42 13.31 -0.88
CA VAL A 59 -14.59 13.00 -2.31
C VAL A 59 -16.03 12.61 -2.62
N TYR A 60 -16.66 11.82 -1.75
CA TYR A 60 -18.05 11.44 -1.91
C TYR A 60 -19.00 12.65 -1.79
N LEU A 61 -18.78 13.55 -0.84
CA LEU A 61 -19.58 14.77 -0.71
C LEU A 61 -19.42 15.71 -1.90
N TRP A 62 -18.24 15.71 -2.55
CA TRP A 62 -17.96 16.57 -3.70
C TRP A 62 -18.59 16.08 -5.01
N GLY A 63 -18.56 14.77 -5.27
CA GLY A 63 -18.96 14.22 -6.58
C GLY A 63 -19.76 12.92 -6.53
N GLY A 64 -20.21 12.52 -5.35
CA GLY A 64 -21.01 11.33 -5.11
C GLY A 64 -20.25 10.03 -5.35
N LEU A 65 -21.03 8.96 -5.57
CA LEU A 65 -20.51 7.61 -5.77
C LEU A 65 -19.56 7.49 -6.97
N PRO A 66 -19.81 8.11 -8.16
CA PRO A 66 -18.91 7.97 -9.31
C PRO A 66 -17.50 8.49 -9.05
N TYR A 67 -17.35 9.57 -8.27
CA TYR A 67 -16.04 10.10 -7.91
C TYR A 67 -15.28 9.14 -6.99
N LEU A 68 -16.00 8.51 -6.06
CA LEU A 68 -15.42 7.53 -5.15
C LEU A 68 -15.01 6.25 -5.89
N THR A 69 -15.85 5.72 -6.78
CA THR A 69 -15.58 4.45 -7.46
C THR A 69 -14.68 4.62 -8.68
N CYS A 70 -14.98 5.53 -9.60
CA CYS A 70 -14.21 5.72 -10.83
C CYS A 70 -12.96 6.57 -10.59
N GLY A 71 -13.08 7.67 -9.85
CA GLY A 71 -11.95 8.56 -9.57
C GLY A 71 -10.95 7.90 -8.61
N VAL A 72 -11.40 7.63 -7.38
CA VAL A 72 -10.52 7.08 -6.33
C VAL A 72 -10.32 5.57 -6.48
N GLY A 73 -11.38 4.81 -6.72
CA GLY A 73 -11.30 3.34 -6.81
C GLY A 73 -10.50 2.86 -8.01
N VAL A 74 -10.99 3.13 -9.23
CA VAL A 74 -10.32 2.70 -10.48
C VAL A 74 -8.98 3.40 -10.65
N GLY A 75 -8.90 4.73 -10.43
CA GLY A 75 -7.64 5.46 -10.47
C GLY A 75 -6.61 4.92 -9.47
N GLY A 76 -7.05 4.61 -8.25
CA GLY A 76 -6.22 3.98 -7.22
C GLY A 76 -5.73 2.59 -7.65
N ALA A 77 -6.61 1.74 -8.19
CA ALA A 77 -6.24 0.42 -8.69
C ALA A 77 -5.17 0.51 -9.78
N ILE A 78 -5.32 1.42 -10.75
CA ILE A 78 -4.33 1.67 -11.80
C ILE A 78 -2.99 2.10 -11.19
N GLY A 79 -3.00 3.06 -10.25
CA GLY A 79 -1.79 3.52 -9.59
C GLY A 79 -1.05 2.43 -8.80
N TYR A 80 -1.80 1.56 -8.11
CA TYR A 80 -1.22 0.41 -7.41
C TYR A 80 -0.60 -0.58 -8.39
N HIS A 81 -1.31 -0.97 -9.45
CA HIS A 81 -0.77 -1.87 -10.46
C HIS A 81 0.47 -1.29 -11.15
N ALA A 82 0.48 0.01 -11.47
CA ALA A 82 1.66 0.68 -12.02
C ALA A 82 2.86 0.59 -11.08
N THR A 83 2.66 0.77 -9.77
CA THR A 83 3.73 0.63 -8.76
C THR A 83 4.19 -0.82 -8.65
N TRP A 84 3.26 -1.78 -8.64
CA TRP A 84 3.58 -3.20 -8.52
C TRP A 84 4.26 -3.78 -9.77
N LEU A 85 4.08 -3.17 -10.95
CA LEU A 85 4.85 -3.53 -12.14
C LEU A 85 6.34 -3.30 -11.94
N LEU A 86 6.76 -2.31 -11.14
CA LEU A 86 8.18 -2.13 -10.80
C LEU A 86 8.72 -3.34 -10.02
N ASN A 87 7.90 -3.93 -9.14
CA ASN A 87 8.28 -5.10 -8.36
C ASN A 87 8.34 -6.39 -9.20
N SER A 88 7.50 -6.50 -10.23
CA SER A 88 7.38 -7.72 -11.03
C SER A 88 8.06 -7.63 -12.38
N ALA A 89 7.61 -6.74 -13.26
CA ALA A 89 8.10 -6.64 -14.62
C ALA A 89 9.55 -6.15 -14.68
N CYS A 90 9.90 -5.08 -13.97
CA CYS A 90 11.26 -4.49 -14.01
C CYS A 90 12.35 -5.33 -13.34
N HIS A 91 11.97 -6.41 -12.65
CA HIS A 91 12.92 -7.34 -12.04
C HIS A 91 13.04 -8.68 -12.78
N LEU A 92 12.14 -8.94 -13.74
CA LEU A 92 12.16 -10.16 -14.57
C LEU A 92 12.59 -9.87 -16.02
N TRP A 93 12.45 -8.62 -16.47
CA TRP A 93 12.75 -8.16 -17.82
C TRP A 93 13.69 -6.96 -17.80
#